data_AF-A0A7X2NWC6-F1
#
_entry.id   AF-A0A7X2NWC6-F1
#
_cell.length_a   1.000
_cell.length_b   1.000
_cell.length_c   1.000
_cell.angle_alpha   90.00
_cell.angle_beta   90.00
_cell.angle_gamma   90.00
#
_symmetry.space_group_name_H-M   'P 1'
#
loop_
_entity.id
_entity.type
_entity.pdbx_description
1 polymer ?
#
loop_
_entity_poly.entity_id
_entity_poly.type
_entity_poly.pdbx_seq_one_letter_code
_entity_poly.pdbx_strand_id
1 'polypeptide(L)'
;MRQPLIAASLALLGLSACGDDSGDYPALLPTEQMLAEPALPAHAADAARQDNLATALQARAGALSGRAPAPVIDQAALARRAQALRDRAAALARQPLDSAATACPDDAPECTATTR
;
A
#
# COMPACT_ATOMS: atom_id res chain seq x y z
N MET A 1 -25.92 47.44 11.02
CA MET A 1 -25.73 46.88 9.65
C MET A 1 -24.35 46.24 9.44
N ARG A 2 -23.73 45.60 10.46
CA ARG A 2 -22.37 44.98 10.33
C ARG A 2 -22.38 43.44 10.25
N GLN A 3 -23.51 42.80 10.58
CA GLN A 3 -23.70 41.34 10.54
C GLN A 3 -23.73 40.69 9.15
N PRO A 4 -24.30 41.30 8.08
CA PRO A 4 -24.36 40.60 6.78
C PRO A 4 -22.97 40.49 6.13
N LEU A 5 -22.06 41.41 6.46
CA LEU A 5 -20.68 41.39 5.96
C LEU A 5 -19.87 40.24 6.57
N ILE A 6 -20.08 39.92 7.84
CA ILE A 6 -19.37 38.82 8.53
C ILE A 6 -19.82 37.47 7.96
N ALA A 7 -21.14 37.29 7.76
CA ALA A 7 -21.69 36.08 7.17
C ALA A 7 -21.21 35.87 5.72
N ALA A 8 -21.15 36.95 4.93
CA ALA A 8 -20.62 36.90 3.57
C ALA A 8 -19.13 36.52 3.56
N SER A 9 -18.31 37.08 4.46
CA SER A 9 -16.90 36.69 4.55
C SER A 9 -16.70 35.23 4.93
N LEU A 10 -17.48 34.68 5.88
CA LEU A 10 -17.39 33.27 6.25
C LEU A 10 -17.77 32.32 5.10
N ALA A 11 -18.78 32.69 4.31
CA ALA A 11 -19.18 31.92 3.13
C ALA A 11 -18.10 31.90 2.04
N LEU A 12 -17.38 33.02 1.86
CA LEU A 12 -16.26 33.12 0.92
C LEU A 12 -15.03 32.31 1.37
N LEU A 13 -14.71 32.29 2.68
CA LEU A 13 -13.61 31.47 3.20
C LEU A 13 -13.88 29.95 3.09
N GLY A 14 -15.15 29.53 3.23
CA GLY A 14 -15.53 28.12 3.07
C GLY A 14 -15.38 27.61 1.63
N LEU A 15 -15.54 28.49 0.64
CA LEU A 15 -15.36 28.14 -0.77
C LEU A 15 -13.86 28.01 -1.15
N SER A 16 -12.98 28.83 -0.58
CA SER A 16 -11.53 28.71 -0.83
C SER A 16 -10.92 27.45 -0.23
N ALA A 17 -11.52 26.88 0.83
CA ALA A 17 -11.03 25.64 1.46
C ALA A 17 -11.32 24.37 0.63
N CYS A 18 -12.24 24.43 -0.34
CA CYS A 18 -12.60 23.30 -1.18
C CYS A 18 -11.82 23.26 -2.51
N GLY A 19 -10.96 24.26 -2.76
CA GLY A 19 -10.14 24.38 -3.96
C GLY A 19 -8.74 24.88 -3.66
N ASP A 20 -8.26 24.67 -2.42
CA ASP A 20 -6.94 25.10 -2.02
C ASP A 20 -5.91 24.06 -2.47
N ASP A 21 -5.09 24.44 -3.45
CA ASP A 21 -3.91 23.71 -3.94
C ASP A 21 -2.71 23.93 -2.98
N SER A 22 -2.99 24.14 -1.68
CA SER A 22 -2.04 24.58 -0.65
C SER A 22 -1.63 23.47 0.33
N GLY A 23 -2.09 22.24 0.11
CA GLY A 23 -1.58 21.10 0.88
C GLY A 23 -0.13 20.84 0.50
N ASP A 24 0.68 20.40 1.47
CA ASP A 24 2.00 19.75 1.27
C ASP A 24 1.94 18.47 0.40
N TYR A 25 0.83 18.25 -0.31
CA TYR A 25 0.61 17.11 -1.16
C TYR A 25 1.13 17.41 -2.57
N PRO A 26 2.02 16.58 -3.12
CA PRO A 26 2.49 16.76 -4.48
C PRO A 26 1.31 16.63 -5.46
N ALA A 27 1.32 17.47 -6.50
CA ALA A 27 0.36 17.41 -7.58
C ALA A 27 0.19 15.96 -8.09
N LEU A 28 -1.06 15.54 -8.29
CA LEU A 28 -1.36 14.21 -8.78
C LEU A 28 -0.71 13.99 -10.15
N LEU A 29 -0.09 12.82 -10.33
CA LEU A 29 0.48 12.45 -11.62
C LEU A 29 -0.65 12.43 -12.67
N PRO A 30 -0.49 13.06 -13.83
CA PRO A 30 -1.51 13.06 -14.87
C PRO A 30 -1.90 11.61 -15.24
N THR A 31 -3.20 11.36 -15.40
CA THR A 31 -3.72 10.03 -15.72
C THR A 31 -3.11 9.46 -17.00
N GLU A 32 -2.86 10.31 -17.99
CA GLU A 32 -2.18 9.95 -19.24
C GLU A 32 -0.76 9.43 -19.00
N GLN A 33 -0.05 9.95 -18.00
CA GLN A 33 1.30 9.50 -17.66
C GLN A 33 1.27 8.19 -16.86
N MET A 34 0.22 7.96 -16.06
CA MET A 34 0.01 6.68 -15.38
C MET A 34 -0.36 5.54 -16.32
N LEU A 35 -1.10 5.85 -17.38
CA LEU A 35 -1.57 4.86 -18.36
C LEU A 35 -0.64 4.72 -19.57
N ALA A 36 0.42 5.51 -19.64
CA ALA A 36 1.43 5.38 -20.69
C ALA A 36 2.13 4.03 -20.59
N GLU A 37 2.31 3.36 -21.73
CA GLU A 37 3.10 2.14 -21.80
C GLU A 37 4.53 2.43 -21.31
N PRO A 38 5.05 1.71 -20.30
CA PRO A 38 6.37 1.96 -19.76
C PRO A 38 7.43 1.71 -20.84
N ALA A 39 8.33 2.67 -21.03
CA ALA A 39 9.44 2.51 -21.97
C ALA A 39 10.33 1.35 -21.54
N LEU A 40 10.39 0.31 -22.38
CA LEU A 40 11.29 -0.82 -22.15
C LEU A 40 12.75 -0.34 -22.28
N PRO A 41 13.62 -0.66 -21.31
CA PRO A 41 15.02 -0.30 -21.42
C PRO A 41 15.67 -1.03 -22.62
N ALA A 42 16.68 -0.43 -23.24
CA ALA A 42 17.28 -0.93 -24.49
C ALA A 42 17.75 -2.40 -24.40
N HIS A 43 18.24 -2.83 -23.24
CA HIS A 43 18.68 -4.20 -23.01
C HIS A 43 17.51 -5.21 -22.87
N ALA A 44 16.30 -4.76 -22.58
CA ALA A 44 15.10 -5.61 -22.51
C ALA A 44 14.43 -5.77 -23.88
N ALA A 45 14.69 -4.88 -24.83
CA ALA A 45 14.18 -5.00 -26.21
C ALA A 45 14.68 -6.26 -26.93
N ASP A 46 15.91 -6.70 -26.63
CA ASP A 46 16.45 -7.95 -27.17
C ASP A 46 15.74 -9.18 -26.60
N ALA A 47 15.39 -9.15 -25.32
CA ALA A 47 14.65 -10.21 -24.65
C ALA A 47 13.19 -10.31 -25.13
N ALA A 48 12.55 -9.17 -25.40
CA ALA A 48 11.18 -9.11 -25.91
C ALA A 48 11.01 -9.72 -27.32
N ARG A 49 12.10 -9.82 -28.10
CA ARG A 49 12.11 -10.41 -29.45
C ARG A 49 12.38 -11.92 -29.47
N GLN A 50 12.58 -12.54 -28.31
CA GLN A 50 12.91 -13.95 -28.19
C GLN A 50 11.66 -14.77 -27.82
N ASP A 51 11.06 -15.44 -28.81
CA ASP A 51 9.87 -16.28 -28.62
C ASP A 51 10.12 -17.47 -27.65
N ASN A 52 11.38 -17.86 -27.46
CA ASN A 52 11.78 -18.99 -26.64
C ASN A 52 12.43 -18.59 -25.29
N LEU A 53 12.40 -17.32 -24.91
CA LEU A 53 13.03 -16.85 -23.67
C LEU A 53 12.47 -17.59 -22.44
N ALA A 54 11.16 -17.74 -22.37
CA ALA A 54 10.49 -18.43 -21.27
C ALA A 54 10.95 -19.89 -21.11
N THR A 55 11.05 -20.63 -22.22
CA THR A 55 11.49 -22.03 -22.21
C THR A 55 12.98 -22.14 -21.88
N ALA A 56 13.81 -21.22 -22.37
CA ALA A 56 15.24 -21.16 -22.04
C ALA A 56 15.49 -20.87 -20.55
N LEU A 57 14.73 -19.93 -19.97
CA LEU A 57 14.79 -19.63 -18.54
C LEU A 57 14.32 -20.82 -17.69
N GLN A 58 13.23 -21.48 -18.10
CA GLN A 58 12.74 -22.68 -17.42
C GLN A 58 13.78 -23.81 -17.42
N ALA A 59 14.41 -24.07 -18.57
CA ALA A 59 15.47 -25.08 -18.69
C ALA A 59 16.67 -24.73 -17.80
N ARG A 60 17.05 -23.45 -17.76
CA ARG A 60 18.15 -22.98 -16.91
C ARG A 60 17.82 -23.07 -15.42
N ALA A 61 16.59 -22.74 -15.03
CA ALA A 61 16.11 -22.92 -13.66
C ALA A 61 16.14 -24.40 -13.27
N GLY A 62 15.71 -25.32 -14.15
CA GLY A 62 15.82 -26.76 -13.93
C GLY A 62 17.26 -27.23 -13.73
N ALA A 63 18.18 -26.78 -14.59
CA ALA A 63 19.61 -27.10 -14.49
C ALA A 63 20.25 -26.57 -13.19
N LEU A 64 19.84 -25.38 -12.73
CA LEU A 64 20.30 -24.80 -11.48
C LEU A 64 19.71 -25.54 -10.27
N SER A 65 18.42 -25.86 -10.28
CA SER A 65 17.75 -26.60 -9.21
C SER A 65 18.34 -28.00 -9.01
N GLY A 66 18.78 -28.66 -10.09
CA GLY A 66 19.46 -29.96 -10.00
C GLY A 66 20.91 -29.87 -9.48
N ARG A 67 21.53 -28.68 -9.49
CA ARG A 67 22.93 -28.47 -9.09
C ARG A 67 23.07 -27.74 -7.75
N ALA A 68 22.05 -27.00 -7.35
CA ALA A 68 22.01 -26.35 -6.05
C ALA A 68 21.86 -27.44 -4.96
N PRO A 69 22.70 -27.43 -3.91
CA PRO A 69 22.38 -28.22 -2.73
C PRO A 69 21.00 -27.77 -2.25
N ALA A 70 20.14 -28.74 -1.88
CA ALA A 70 18.83 -28.43 -1.33
C ALA A 70 19.01 -27.38 -0.23
N PRO A 71 18.20 -26.30 -0.22
CA PRO A 71 18.34 -25.28 0.80
C PRO A 71 18.27 -25.98 2.16
N VAL A 72 19.29 -25.78 2.99
CA VAL A 72 19.38 -26.35 4.35
C VAL A 72 18.38 -25.59 5.22
N ILE A 73 17.10 -25.78 4.93
CA ILE A 73 16.00 -25.30 5.76
C ILE A 73 15.79 -26.41 6.78
N ASP A 74 16.18 -26.14 8.02
CA ASP A 74 15.75 -26.94 9.16
C ASP A 74 14.22 -26.85 9.24
N GLN A 75 13.55 -27.88 8.71
CA GLN A 75 12.10 -27.98 8.66
C GLN A 75 11.48 -27.92 10.06
N ALA A 76 12.17 -28.43 11.07
CA ALA A 76 11.71 -28.36 12.44
C ALA A 76 11.81 -26.92 12.98
N ALA A 77 12.87 -26.18 12.66
CA ALA A 77 12.96 -24.76 13.00
C ALA A 77 11.89 -23.92 12.30
N LEU A 78 11.60 -24.21 11.02
CA LEU A 78 10.55 -23.52 10.28
C LEU A 78 9.16 -23.81 10.89
N ALA A 79 8.86 -25.06 11.20
CA ALA A 79 7.61 -25.46 11.84
C ALA A 79 7.42 -24.77 13.20
N ARG A 80 8.47 -24.69 14.02
CA ARG A 80 8.45 -23.95 15.30
C ARG A 80 8.12 -22.47 15.11
N ARG A 81 8.75 -21.81 14.14
CA ARG A 81 8.48 -20.39 13.83
C ARG A 81 7.06 -20.18 13.34
N ALA A 82 6.58 -21.03 12.43
CA ALA A 82 5.21 -20.97 11.93
C ALA A 82 4.19 -21.14 13.06
N GLN A 83 4.45 -22.04 14.00
CA GLN A 83 3.59 -22.22 15.17
C GLN A 83 3.57 -20.99 16.07
N ALA A 84 4.74 -20.46 16.42
CA ALA A 84 4.84 -19.25 17.24
C ALA A 84 4.11 -18.04 16.61
N LEU A 85 4.15 -17.90 15.28
CA LEU A 85 3.42 -16.86 14.56
C LEU A 85 1.90 -17.06 14.65
N ARG A 86 1.42 -18.29 14.48
CA ARG A 86 -0.01 -18.62 14.64
C ARG A 86 -0.51 -18.37 16.05
N ASP A 87 0.28 -18.75 17.05
CA ASP A 87 -0.06 -18.53 18.46
C ASP A 87 -0.15 -17.03 18.78
N ARG A 88 0.80 -16.23 18.28
CA ARG A 88 0.77 -14.76 18.42
C ARG A 88 -0.43 -14.14 17.71
N ALA A 89 -0.73 -14.56 16.48
CA ALA A 89 -1.90 -14.08 15.76
C ALA A 89 -3.20 -14.42 16.49
N ALA A 90 -3.30 -15.63 17.05
CA ALA A 90 -4.45 -16.04 17.86
C ALA A 90 -4.57 -15.22 19.16
N ALA A 91 -3.45 -14.87 19.80
CA ALA A 91 -3.44 -13.99 20.96
C ALA A 91 -3.92 -12.57 20.60
N LEU A 92 -3.40 -12.01 19.50
CA LEU A 92 -3.82 -10.69 19.01
C LEU A 92 -5.30 -10.66 18.60
N ALA A 93 -5.81 -11.72 17.98
CA ALA A 93 -7.21 -11.81 17.57
C ALA A 93 -8.19 -11.85 18.76
N ARG A 94 -7.73 -12.31 19.93
CA ARG A 94 -8.53 -12.32 21.17
C ARG A 94 -8.38 -11.03 21.98
N GLN A 95 -7.47 -10.14 21.59
CA GLN A 95 -7.25 -8.90 22.30
C GLN A 95 -8.37 -7.91 21.91
N PRO A 96 -9.18 -7.43 22.88
CA PRO A 96 -10.18 -6.42 22.60
C PRO A 96 -9.49 -5.13 22.16
N LEU A 97 -9.90 -4.63 21.00
CA LEU A 97 -9.42 -3.38 20.40
C LEU A 97 -9.69 -2.17 21.32
N ASP A 98 -10.58 -2.32 22.30
CA ASP A 98 -10.95 -1.31 23.30
C ASP A 98 -9.77 -0.83 24.15
N SER A 99 -8.70 -1.61 24.26
CA SER A 99 -7.48 -1.20 24.98
C SER A 99 -6.54 -0.30 24.15
N ALA A 100 -6.72 -0.23 22.83
CA ALA A 100 -6.13 0.78 21.96
C ALA A 100 -7.11 1.94 21.68
N ALA A 101 -8.40 1.77 21.94
CA ALA A 101 -9.38 2.85 22.04
C ALA A 101 -9.25 3.57 23.38
N THR A 102 -8.05 4.06 23.70
CA THR A 102 -7.96 5.19 24.62
C THR A 102 -8.57 6.36 23.88
N ALA A 103 -9.88 6.57 24.11
CA ALA A 103 -10.72 7.68 23.71
C ALA A 103 -10.31 8.34 22.39
N CYS A 104 -11.04 8.04 21.31
CA CYS A 104 -11.23 9.10 20.31
C CYS A 104 -11.71 10.33 21.09
N PRO A 105 -10.94 11.41 21.18
CA PRO A 105 -11.42 12.60 21.86
C PRO A 105 -12.68 13.07 21.12
N ASP A 106 -13.69 13.54 21.86
CA ASP A 106 -15.00 13.94 21.32
C ASP A 106 -14.88 14.93 20.14
N ASP A 107 -13.73 15.60 20.02
CA ASP A 107 -13.42 16.60 18.99
C ASP A 107 -12.55 16.08 17.81
N ALA A 108 -12.31 14.76 17.69
CA ALA A 108 -11.56 14.22 16.54
C ALA A 108 -12.49 13.91 15.36
N PRO A 109 -12.44 14.68 14.24
CA PRO A 109 -13.32 14.47 13.08
C PRO A 109 -13.07 13.14 12.36
N GLU A 110 -11.93 12.49 12.62
CA GLU A 110 -11.55 11.23 11.99
C GLU A 110 -12.17 9.99 12.68
N CYS A 111 -12.84 10.20 13.80
CA CYS A 111 -13.45 9.14 14.62
C CYS A 111 -14.97 9.01 14.44
N THR A 112 -15.56 9.58 13.39
CA THR A 112 -16.97 9.31 13.08
C THR A 112 -17.14 7.85 12.68
N ALA A 113 -17.60 7.02 13.62
CA ALA A 113 -18.02 5.65 13.36
C ALA A 113 -18.98 5.65 12.16
N THR A 114 -18.51 5.10 11.04
CA THR A 114 -19.36 4.78 9.91
C THR A 114 -20.27 3.63 10.34
N THR A 115 -21.45 3.96 10.87
CA THR A 115 -22.54 3.00 11.05
C THR A 115 -23.32 2.92 9.74
N ARG A 116 -23.23 1.76 9.08
CA ARG A 116 -24.19 1.31 8.08
C ARG A 116 -24.78 -0.02 8.53
#